data_AF-A0A3N5HF87-F1
#
_entry.id   AF-A0A3N5HF87-F1
#
_cell.length_a   1.000
_cell.length_b   1.000
_cell.length_c   1.000
_cell.angle_alpha   90.00
_cell.angle_beta   90.00
_cell.angle_gamma   90.00
#
_symmetry.space_group_name_H-M   'P 1'
#
loop_
_entity.id
_entity.type
_entity.pdbx_description
1 polymer ?
#
loop_
_entity_poly.entity_id
_entity_poly.type
_entity_poly.pdbx_seq_one_letter_code
_entity_poly.pdbx_strand_id
1 'polypeptide(L)'
;MQRKTSLIGGPVFLLAGAIAGLLSAYIASDALGTAPIRAGSPWMERKTTADSPAQPYAVAHFLLGGRLPPPPTQMTELTAALDDDGRRLTSACIIELTLPAGPRPRWWSLGVLGHSGSLLTSDAAIAETDGTIRVSVAPTPRPGNWIAAPDNR
;
A
#
# COMPACT_ATOMS: atom_id res chain seq x y z
N MET A 1 -39.24 -19.09 -42.21
CA MET A 1 -38.01 -19.23 -41.38
C MET A 1 -37.87 -18.00 -40.50
N GLN A 2 -38.35 -18.07 -39.25
CA GLN A 2 -38.17 -17.01 -38.26
C GLN A 2 -36.76 -17.14 -37.66
N ARG A 3 -35.86 -16.26 -38.08
CA ARG A 3 -34.51 -16.15 -37.54
C ARG A 3 -34.67 -15.59 -36.12
N LYS A 4 -34.62 -16.46 -35.10
CA LYS A 4 -34.44 -16.04 -33.71
C LYS A 4 -33.06 -15.40 -33.61
N THR A 5 -32.94 -14.13 -34.00
CA THR A 5 -31.79 -13.30 -33.69
C THR A 5 -31.68 -13.27 -32.18
N SER A 6 -30.62 -13.89 -31.67
CA SER A 6 -30.37 -14.09 -30.25
C SER A 6 -30.39 -12.75 -29.52
N LEU A 7 -31.54 -12.42 -28.91
CA LEU A 7 -31.72 -11.27 -27.99
C LEU A 7 -30.80 -11.36 -26.76
N ILE A 8 -30.10 -12.48 -26.58
CA ILE A 8 -29.17 -12.75 -25.49
C ILE A 8 -27.81 -12.07 -25.73
N GLY A 9 -27.41 -11.84 -26.99
CA GLY A 9 -26.08 -11.31 -27.30
C GLY A 9 -25.86 -9.84 -26.87
N GLY A 10 -26.85 -8.98 -27.07
CA GLY A 10 -26.75 -7.55 -26.74
C GLY A 10 -26.61 -7.28 -25.23
N PRO A 11 -27.50 -7.82 -24.37
CA PRO A 11 -27.39 -7.69 -22.92
C PRO A 11 -26.09 -8.28 -22.36
N VAL A 12 -25.65 -9.43 -22.87
CA VAL A 12 -24.37 -10.05 -22.46
C VAL A 12 -23.19 -9.16 -22.81
N PHE A 13 -23.19 -8.54 -23.98
CA PHE A 13 -22.14 -7.61 -24.38
C PHE A 13 -22.07 -6.38 -23.47
N LEU A 14 -23.22 -5.76 -23.15
CA LEU A 14 -23.29 -4.62 -22.23
C LEU A 14 -22.81 -5.00 -20.83
N LEU A 15 -23.23 -6.18 -20.33
CA LEU A 15 -22.81 -6.68 -19.03
C LEU A 15 -21.30 -6.91 -18.98
N ALA A 16 -20.73 -7.54 -20.00
CA ALA A 16 -19.30 -7.78 -20.10
C ALA A 16 -18.50 -6.46 -20.13
N GLY A 17 -18.98 -5.47 -20.89
CA GLY A 17 -18.37 -4.14 -20.92
C GLY A 17 -18.41 -3.42 -19.57
N ALA A 18 -19.55 -3.48 -18.88
CA ALA A 18 -19.69 -2.89 -17.54
C ALA A 18 -18.75 -3.55 -16.53
N ILE A 19 -18.66 -4.89 -16.53
CA ILE A 19 -17.74 -5.64 -15.66
C ILE A 19 -16.28 -5.25 -15.96
N ALA A 20 -15.89 -5.22 -17.23
CA ALA A 20 -14.54 -4.83 -17.61
C ALA A 20 -14.18 -3.41 -17.17
N GLY A 21 -15.11 -2.46 -17.33
CA GLY A 21 -14.95 -1.08 -16.87
C GLY A 21 -14.79 -0.97 -15.36
N LEU A 22 -15.62 -1.68 -14.59
CA LEU A 22 -15.54 -1.69 -13.13
C LEU A 22 -14.23 -2.33 -12.62
N LEU A 23 -13.82 -3.46 -13.22
CA LEU A 23 -12.55 -4.10 -12.88
C LEU A 23 -11.35 -3.20 -13.20
N SER A 24 -11.39 -2.51 -14.34
CA SER A 24 -10.34 -1.56 -14.71
C SER A 24 -10.27 -0.40 -13.72
N ALA A 25 -11.41 0.18 -13.35
CA ALA A 25 -11.47 1.25 -12.35
C ALA A 25 -10.96 0.79 -10.97
N TYR A 26 -11.32 -0.43 -10.56
CA TYR A 26 -10.83 -1.02 -9.32
C TYR A 26 -9.30 -1.15 -9.32
N ILE A 27 -8.72 -1.74 -10.36
CA ILE A 27 -7.26 -1.89 -10.50
C ILE A 27 -6.56 -0.53 -10.54
N ALA A 28 -7.13 0.44 -11.26
CA ALA A 28 -6.60 1.78 -11.37
C ALA A 28 -6.56 2.52 -10.03
N SER A 29 -7.54 2.27 -9.15
CA SER A 29 -7.58 2.89 -7.81
C SER A 29 -6.33 2.60 -6.97
N ASP A 30 -5.81 1.38 -7.07
CA ASP A 30 -4.57 0.98 -6.40
C ASP A 30 -3.33 1.47 -7.15
N ALA A 31 -3.28 1.27 -8.47
CA ALA A 31 -2.07 1.53 -9.26
C ALA A 31 -1.79 3.02 -9.47
N LEU A 32 -2.83 3.83 -9.65
CA LEU A 32 -2.72 5.27 -9.97
C LEU A 32 -2.93 6.16 -8.74
N GLY A 33 -3.33 5.59 -7.60
CA GLY A 33 -3.53 6.31 -6.34
C GLY A 33 -2.25 6.63 -5.57
N THR A 34 -1.08 6.29 -6.12
CA THR A 34 0.21 6.48 -5.46
C THR A 34 1.21 7.24 -6.34
N ALA A 35 2.16 7.92 -5.70
CA ALA A 35 3.30 8.57 -6.36
C ALA A 35 4.58 8.36 -5.54
N PRO A 36 5.77 8.27 -6.16
CA PRO A 36 7.02 8.16 -5.40
C PRO A 36 7.23 9.37 -4.49
N ILE A 37 7.71 9.16 -3.26
CA ILE A 37 8.03 10.27 -2.34
C ILE A 37 9.18 11.16 -2.86
N ARG A 38 10.09 10.57 -3.63
CA ARG A 38 11.19 11.23 -4.33
C ARG A 38 11.67 10.36 -5.49
N ALA A 39 12.38 10.97 -6.44
CA ALA A 39 12.99 10.23 -7.56
C ALA A 39 13.91 9.10 -7.05
N GLY A 40 13.74 7.91 -7.61
CA GLY A 40 14.53 6.71 -7.27
C GLY A 40 14.22 6.07 -5.91
N SER A 41 13.17 6.52 -5.20
CA SER A 41 12.77 5.86 -3.95
C SER A 41 11.86 4.66 -4.21
N PRO A 42 12.02 3.54 -3.47
CA PRO A 42 11.07 2.43 -3.51
C PRO A 42 9.75 2.74 -2.79
N TRP A 43 9.69 3.85 -2.04
CA TRP A 43 8.53 4.27 -1.28
C TRP A 43 7.57 5.12 -2.11
N MET A 44 6.31 4.70 -2.06
CA MET A 44 5.18 5.32 -2.72
C MET A 44 4.26 5.94 -1.68
N GLU A 45 3.76 7.13 -1.95
CA GLU A 45 2.83 7.90 -1.12
C GLU A 45 1.44 7.91 -1.75
N ARG A 46 0.41 7.68 -0.96
CA ARG A 46 -0.98 8.01 -1.35
C ARG A 46 -1.30 9.45 -0.98
N LYS A 47 -1.53 10.28 -1.99
CA LYS A 47 -1.89 11.70 -1.82
C LYS A 47 -3.40 11.89 -1.95
N THR A 48 -4.05 12.35 -0.88
CA THR A 48 -5.48 12.73 -0.89
C THR A 48 -5.71 14.23 -1.12
N THR A 49 -4.64 14.99 -1.36
CA THR A 49 -4.67 16.43 -1.65
C THR A 49 -5.24 16.73 -3.03
N ALA A 50 -6.07 17.78 -3.14
CA ALA A 50 -6.85 18.08 -4.34
C ALA A 50 -6.04 18.52 -5.56
N ASP A 51 -4.81 18.98 -5.36
CA ASP A 51 -3.85 19.33 -6.41
C ASP A 51 -3.16 18.09 -7.02
N SER A 52 -3.30 16.91 -6.41
CA SER A 52 -2.71 15.68 -6.94
C SER A 52 -3.60 15.04 -8.01
N PRO A 53 -3.09 14.73 -9.22
CA PRO A 53 -3.85 13.96 -10.21
C PRO A 53 -4.14 12.52 -9.74
N ALA A 54 -3.42 12.01 -8.73
CA ALA A 54 -3.65 10.71 -8.11
C ALA A 54 -4.83 10.73 -7.12
N GLN A 55 -5.34 11.90 -6.74
CA GLN A 55 -6.34 12.05 -5.68
C GLN A 55 -7.60 11.19 -5.90
N PRO A 56 -8.26 11.19 -7.08
CA PRO A 56 -9.50 10.43 -7.25
C PRO A 56 -9.28 8.93 -7.00
N TYR A 57 -8.13 8.42 -7.41
CA TYR A 57 -7.73 7.02 -7.22
C TYR A 57 -7.38 6.73 -5.76
N ALA A 58 -6.65 7.63 -5.08
CA ALA A 58 -6.35 7.50 -3.66
C ALA A 58 -7.63 7.51 -2.80
N VAL A 59 -8.58 8.41 -3.09
CA VAL A 59 -9.88 8.45 -2.41
C VAL A 59 -10.66 7.16 -2.65
N ALA A 60 -10.72 6.69 -3.90
CA ALA A 60 -11.36 5.42 -4.25
C ALA A 60 -10.73 4.23 -3.50
N HIS A 61 -9.39 4.18 -3.39
CA HIS A 61 -8.68 3.14 -2.64
C HIS A 61 -9.16 3.03 -1.18
N PHE A 62 -9.28 4.17 -0.47
CA PHE A 62 -9.78 4.14 0.90
C PHE A 62 -11.23 3.67 0.98
N LEU A 63 -12.11 4.23 0.14
CA LEU A 63 -13.54 3.92 0.16
C LEU A 63 -13.83 2.46 -0.20
N LEU A 64 -13.16 1.92 -1.23
CA LEU A 64 -13.26 0.51 -1.62
C LEU A 64 -12.71 -0.42 -0.54
N GLY A 65 -11.72 0.05 0.22
CA GLY A 65 -11.20 -0.64 1.40
C GLY A 65 -12.02 -0.45 2.68
N GLY A 66 -13.21 0.18 2.61
CA GLY A 66 -14.08 0.42 3.76
C GLY A 66 -13.51 1.43 4.78
N ARG A 67 -12.58 2.28 4.35
CA ARG A 67 -11.89 3.28 5.18
C ARG A 67 -12.29 4.69 4.77
N LEU A 68 -12.34 5.60 5.73
CA LEU A 68 -12.50 7.02 5.43
C LEU A 68 -11.18 7.56 4.87
N PRO A 69 -11.20 8.31 3.74
CA PRO A 69 -10.01 8.98 3.24
C PRO A 69 -9.49 9.96 4.30
N PRO A 70 -8.18 9.95 4.61
CA PRO A 70 -7.61 10.87 5.57
C PRO A 70 -7.67 12.31 5.06
N PRO A 71 -7.83 13.31 5.97
CA PRO A 71 -7.66 14.71 5.63
C PRO A 71 -6.25 14.95 5.04
N PRO A 72 -6.11 15.72 3.94
CA PRO A 72 -4.87 15.80 3.14
C PRO A 72 -3.58 16.26 3.82
N THR A 73 -3.63 16.66 5.09
CA THR A 73 -2.49 17.17 5.86
C THR A 73 -2.33 16.51 7.23
N GLN A 74 -3.22 15.58 7.59
CA GLN A 74 -3.22 14.96 8.93
C GLN A 74 -2.58 13.58 8.93
N MET A 75 -2.67 12.86 7.82
CA MET A 75 -2.14 11.51 7.70
C MET A 75 -1.64 11.27 6.28
N THR A 76 -0.51 10.59 6.20
CA THR A 76 0.10 10.13 4.95
C THR A 76 0.24 8.62 5.04
N GLU A 77 -0.16 7.91 3.98
CA GLU A 77 0.09 6.48 3.85
C GLU A 77 1.26 6.26 2.88
N LEU A 78 2.30 5.57 3.37
CA LEU A 78 3.48 5.22 2.60
C LEU A 78 3.56 3.70 2.46
N THR A 79 3.88 3.22 1.26
CA THR A 79 4.02 1.80 0.96
C THR A 79 5.25 1.55 0.10
N ALA A 80 5.96 0.46 0.35
CA ALA A 80 7.04 -0.01 -0.51
C ALA A 80 6.81 -1.48 -0.86
N ALA A 81 7.06 -1.83 -2.11
CA ALA A 81 7.01 -3.22 -2.60
C ALA A 81 8.39 -3.70 -3.11
N LEU A 82 9.37 -2.79 -3.18
CA LEU A 82 10.72 -3.03 -3.65
C LEU A 82 11.74 -2.66 -2.57
N ASP A 83 12.92 -3.25 -2.62
CA ASP A 83 14.10 -2.81 -1.87
C ASP A 83 14.84 -1.66 -2.59
N ASP A 84 15.94 -1.20 -1.98
CA ASP A 84 16.77 -0.11 -2.53
C ASP A 84 17.47 -0.47 -3.85
N ASP A 85 17.62 -1.77 -4.15
CA ASP A 85 18.18 -2.28 -5.41
C ASP A 85 17.08 -2.57 -6.46
N GLY A 86 15.81 -2.25 -6.16
CA GLY A 86 14.67 -2.47 -7.04
C GLY A 86 14.17 -3.92 -7.09
N ARG A 87 14.61 -4.80 -6.18
CA ARG A 87 14.11 -6.18 -6.08
C ARG A 87 12.81 -6.20 -5.29
N ARG A 88 11.91 -7.12 -5.63
CA ARG A 88 10.64 -7.27 -4.93
C ARG A 88 10.87 -7.72 -3.48
N LEU A 89 10.20 -7.07 -2.53
CA LEU A 89 10.20 -7.51 -1.14
C LEU A 89 9.50 -8.87 -1.03
N THR A 90 10.17 -9.82 -0.41
CA THR A 90 9.64 -11.17 -0.17
C THR A 90 9.95 -11.61 1.25
N SER A 91 9.15 -12.50 1.81
CA SER A 91 9.39 -13.07 3.14
C SER A 91 10.53 -14.09 3.18
N ALA A 92 11.11 -14.45 2.02
CA ALA A 92 12.31 -15.27 1.96
C ALA A 92 13.58 -14.52 2.39
N CYS A 93 13.52 -13.18 2.39
CA CYS A 93 14.63 -12.32 2.81
C CYS A 93 14.35 -11.72 4.19
N ILE A 94 15.43 -11.37 4.89
CA ILE A 94 15.34 -10.46 6.03
C ILE A 94 15.46 -9.05 5.49
N ILE A 95 14.47 -8.20 5.78
CA ILE A 95 14.43 -6.82 5.31
C ILE A 95 14.78 -5.92 6.48
N GLU A 96 15.78 -5.07 6.29
CA GLU A 96 16.17 -4.06 7.27
C GLU A 96 15.61 -2.71 6.83
N LEU A 97 14.83 -2.09 7.70
CA LEU A 97 14.34 -0.73 7.51
C LEU A 97 15.00 0.21 8.50
N THR A 98 15.53 1.32 7.99
CA THR A 98 16.13 2.36 8.83
C THR A 98 15.32 3.64 8.71
N LEU A 99 14.75 4.08 9.83
CA LEU A 99 14.15 5.41 9.93
C LEU A 99 15.24 6.37 10.43
N PRO A 100 15.57 7.42 9.68
CA PRO A 100 16.62 8.36 10.06
C PRO A 100 16.26 9.14 11.32
N ALA A 101 17.29 9.60 12.02
CA ALA A 101 17.15 10.58 13.08
C ALA A 101 16.60 11.90 12.52
N GLY A 102 15.78 12.61 13.30
CA GLY A 102 15.21 13.90 12.90
C GLY A 102 13.71 14.03 13.16
N PRO A 103 13.06 15.05 12.56
CA PRO A 103 11.63 15.26 12.69
C PRO A 103 10.85 14.07 12.13
N ARG A 104 9.97 13.51 12.95
CA ARG A 104 9.06 12.41 12.58
C ARG A 104 7.64 12.79 12.95
N PRO A 105 6.62 12.21 12.29
CA PRO A 105 5.25 12.32 12.76
C PRO A 105 5.15 11.88 14.23
N ARG A 106 4.34 12.59 15.02
CA ARG A 106 4.14 12.26 16.43
C ARG A 106 3.53 10.87 16.62
N TRP A 107 2.67 10.45 15.69
CA TRP A 107 2.05 9.14 15.65
C TRP A 107 2.32 8.50 14.30
N TRP A 108 2.83 7.29 14.32
CA TRP A 108 3.04 6.47 13.13
C TRP A 108 2.92 5.00 13.49
N SER A 109 2.62 4.22 12.46
CA SER A 109 2.65 2.76 12.52
C SER A 109 3.33 2.21 11.28
N LEU A 110 3.96 1.05 11.44
CA LEU A 110 4.64 0.32 10.38
C LEU A 110 4.26 -1.15 10.49
N GLY A 111 3.97 -1.78 9.35
CA GLY A 111 3.58 -3.18 9.29
C GLY A 111 3.67 -3.74 7.88
N VAL A 112 3.48 -5.06 7.77
CA VAL A 112 3.42 -5.75 6.48
C VAL A 112 1.97 -5.80 5.99
N LEU A 113 1.71 -5.24 4.82
CA LEU A 113 0.37 -5.26 4.22
C LEU A 113 -0.09 -6.68 3.90
N GLY A 114 -1.36 -6.97 4.14
CA GLY A 114 -1.96 -8.28 3.89
C GLY A 114 -1.54 -9.37 4.88
N HIS A 115 -0.80 -9.01 5.94
CA HIS A 115 -0.40 -9.91 7.01
C HIS A 115 -0.92 -9.38 8.33
N SER A 116 -1.62 -10.22 9.09
CA SER A 116 -2.09 -9.90 10.44
C SER A 116 -0.97 -10.01 11.49
N GLY A 117 0.28 -9.80 11.09
CA GLY A 117 1.45 -9.85 11.97
C GLY A 117 1.53 -8.65 12.91
N SER A 118 2.63 -8.57 13.67
CA SER A 118 2.82 -7.44 14.58
C SER A 118 2.95 -6.13 13.81
N LEU A 119 2.38 -5.08 14.40
CA LEU A 119 2.48 -3.72 13.92
C LEU A 119 3.38 -2.95 14.89
N LEU A 120 4.40 -2.28 14.35
CA LEU A 120 5.29 -1.44 15.15
C LEU A 120 4.69 -0.04 15.22
N THR A 121 4.43 0.44 16.42
CA THR A 121 3.91 1.80 16.68
C THR A 121 4.98 2.70 17.26
N SER A 122 4.79 4.02 17.12
CA SER A 122 5.69 5.04 17.62
C SER A 122 5.98 4.97 19.13
N ASP A 123 5.06 4.48 19.94
CA ASP A 123 5.19 4.33 21.39
C ASP A 123 5.95 3.06 21.81
N ALA A 124 5.98 2.04 20.96
CA ALA A 124 6.72 0.79 21.19
C ALA A 124 8.10 0.79 20.52
N ALA A 125 8.34 1.70 19.56
CA ALA A 125 9.58 1.76 18.81
C ALA A 125 10.76 2.19 19.69
N ILE A 126 11.82 1.40 19.65
CA ILE A 126 13.06 1.62 20.36
C ILE A 126 14.03 2.34 19.42
N ALA A 127 14.49 3.52 19.82
CA ALA A 127 15.51 4.27 19.10
C ALA A 127 16.91 3.84 19.53
N GLU A 128 17.83 3.87 18.57
CA GLU A 128 19.27 3.74 18.81
C GLU A 128 19.83 4.98 19.51
N THR A 129 21.08 4.91 19.96
CA THR A 129 21.76 6.02 20.65
C THR A 129 21.92 7.28 19.80
N ASP A 130 21.93 7.13 18.47
CA ASP A 130 21.98 8.23 17.50
C ASP A 130 20.60 8.78 17.11
N GLY A 131 19.52 8.21 17.69
CA GLY A 131 18.14 8.61 17.43
C GLY A 131 17.52 8.01 16.16
N THR A 132 18.23 7.12 15.46
CA THR A 132 17.67 6.29 14.38
C THR A 132 16.78 5.19 14.95
N ILE A 133 15.88 4.65 14.13
CA ILE A 133 15.10 3.46 14.49
C ILE A 133 15.38 2.40 13.43
N ARG A 134 15.97 1.29 13.84
CA ARG A 134 16.23 0.13 12.99
C ARG A 134 15.16 -0.91 13.22
N VAL A 135 14.53 -1.38 12.14
CA VAL A 135 13.44 -2.35 12.17
C VAL A 135 13.80 -3.51 11.27
N SER A 136 13.73 -4.73 11.80
CA SER A 136 13.90 -5.95 11.03
C SER A 136 12.52 -6.53 10.69
N VAL A 137 12.31 -6.91 9.44
CA VAL A 137 11.12 -7.62 8.98
C VAL A 137 11.55 -9.03 8.58
N ALA A 138 11.12 -10.03 9.36
CA ALA A 138 11.55 -11.42 9.18
C ALA A 138 10.50 -12.41 9.72
N PRO A 139 10.42 -13.65 9.21
CA PRO A 139 9.49 -14.66 9.74
C PRO A 139 9.86 -15.11 11.16
N THR A 140 11.14 -15.11 11.50
CA THR A 140 11.65 -15.52 12.82
C THR A 140 11.91 -14.32 13.74
N PRO A 141 11.70 -14.46 15.06
CA PRO A 141 11.95 -13.39 16.03
C PRO A 141 13.36 -12.81 15.94
N ARG A 142 13.45 -11.48 16.00
CA ARG A 142 14.70 -10.72 16.00
C ARG A 142 14.79 -9.81 17.23
N PRO A 143 16.01 -9.55 17.75
CA PRO A 143 16.21 -8.55 18.78
C PRO A 143 15.84 -7.13 18.29
N GLY A 144 15.43 -6.27 19.22
CA GLY A 144 15.10 -4.87 18.93
C GLY A 144 13.72 -4.72 18.29
N ASN A 145 13.57 -3.75 17.38
CA ASN A 145 12.31 -3.57 16.66
C ASN A 145 12.19 -4.66 15.59
N TRP A 146 11.17 -5.50 15.73
CA TRP A 146 10.91 -6.59 14.82
C TRP A 146 9.45 -6.65 14.41
N ILE A 147 9.22 -6.84 13.11
CA ILE A 147 7.91 -7.08 12.53
C ILE A 147 7.92 -8.49 11.90
N ALA A 148 6.92 -9.28 12.26
CA ALA A 148 6.75 -10.61 11.68
C ALA A 148 6.45 -10.50 10.18
N ALA A 149 7.22 -11.20 9.36
CA ALA A 149 6.90 -11.42 7.95
C ALA A 149 6.00 -12.65 7.80
N PRO A 150 5.15 -12.72 6.75
CA PRO A 150 4.42 -13.94 6.42
C PRO A 150 5.36 -15.13 6.29
N ASP A 151 4.98 -16.28 6.86
CA ASP A 151 5.72 -17.52 6.62
C ASP A 151 5.73 -17.83 5.11
N ASN A 152 6.90 -18.20 4.60
CA ASN A 152 7.13 -18.52 3.19
C ASN A 152 6.89 -20.01 2.87
N ARG A 153 6.14 -20.72 3.72
CA ARG A 153 5.99 -22.18 3.68
C ARG A 153 4.85 -22.66 2.80
#